data_AF-A0ABD5IWX4-F1
#
_entry.id   AF-A0ABD5IWX4-F1
#
_cell.length_a   1.000
_cell.length_b   1.000
_cell.length_c   1.000
_cell.angle_alpha   90.00
_cell.angle_beta   90.00
_cell.angle_gamma   90.00
#
_symmetry.space_group_name_H-M   'P 1'
#
loop_
_entity.id
_entity.type
_entity.pdbx_description
1 polymer ?
#
loop_
_entity_poly.entity_id
_entity_poly.type
_entity_poly.pdbx_seq_one_letter_code
_entity_poly.pdbx_strand_id
1 'polypeptide(L)'
;MDPSPVYRHSGGSYPNSKNYWFRVSAIFPQGESAVSEAYMPTIPNLAKPSVPTGKSYTNGDGTGYIDVQWNPVSGATGYKIWIFNGASYESLNVGNVTSWTTKGKKYWPTPAEVDAGRYQLHLNDSRGAELPVDPSWTYANAGTRYENSTNYWIRVSAYNSQGETVFSEAYMPR
;
A
#
# COMPACT_ATOMS: atom_id res chain seq x y z
N MET A 1 1.82 17.32 -6.27
CA MET A 1 2.86 18.33 -6.61
C MET A 1 2.42 19.06 -7.87
N ASP A 2 2.63 20.38 -7.95
CA ASP A 2 2.14 21.24 -9.04
C ASP A 2 3.26 21.57 -10.06
N PRO A 3 3.22 21.05 -11.30
CA PRO A 3 4.23 21.32 -12.33
C PRO A 3 4.03 22.65 -13.08
N SER A 4 2.90 23.34 -12.91
CA SER A 4 2.58 24.56 -13.68
C SER A 4 3.59 25.71 -13.56
N PRO A 5 4.35 25.90 -12.46
CA PRO A 5 5.43 26.89 -12.45
C PRO A 5 6.46 26.62 -13.56
N VAL A 6 6.88 25.37 -13.73
CA VAL A 6 7.85 24.97 -14.78
C VAL A 6 7.27 25.25 -16.17
N TYR A 7 5.99 24.91 -16.38
CA TYR A 7 5.35 25.13 -17.69
C TYR A 7 5.18 26.61 -18.02
N ARG A 8 4.86 27.48 -17.05
CA ARG A 8 4.86 28.94 -17.25
C ARG A 8 6.22 29.47 -17.67
N HIS A 9 7.29 28.97 -17.06
CA HIS A 9 8.65 29.38 -17.42
C HIS A 9 9.12 28.86 -18.78
N SER A 10 8.55 27.76 -19.27
CA SER A 10 8.91 27.20 -20.59
C SER A 10 8.46 28.05 -21.79
N GLY A 11 7.51 28.97 -21.60
CA GLY A 11 6.90 29.74 -22.69
C GLY A 11 6.01 28.92 -23.64
N GLY A 12 5.74 27.64 -23.33
CA GLY A 12 4.90 26.76 -24.13
C GLY A 12 3.39 26.97 -23.94
N SER A 13 2.59 26.21 -24.68
CA SER A 13 1.12 26.37 -24.76
C SER A 13 0.34 25.84 -23.54
N TYR A 14 1.01 25.26 -22.54
CA TYR A 14 0.35 24.60 -21.40
C TYR A 14 0.72 25.19 -20.03
N PRO A 15 0.71 26.53 -19.86
CA PRO A 15 1.21 27.19 -18.64
C PRO A 15 0.46 26.78 -17.36
N ASN A 16 -0.81 26.36 -17.48
CA ASN A 16 -1.65 26.03 -16.32
C ASN A 16 -1.84 24.52 -16.11
N SER A 17 -1.18 23.67 -16.91
CA SER A 17 -1.30 22.22 -16.81
C SER A 17 -0.75 21.72 -15.47
N LYS A 18 -1.50 20.83 -14.81
CA LYS A 18 -1.17 20.27 -13.49
C LYS A 18 -0.71 18.81 -13.54
N ASN A 19 -0.74 18.21 -14.72
CA ASN A 19 -0.27 16.87 -14.99
C ASN A 19 1.14 16.92 -15.58
N TYR A 20 1.90 15.85 -15.38
CA TYR A 20 3.18 15.61 -16.04
C TYR A 20 2.92 15.04 -17.44
N TRP A 21 3.95 15.06 -18.30
CA TRP A 21 3.88 14.57 -19.67
C TRP A 21 5.11 13.70 -19.93
N PHE A 22 4.87 12.44 -20.25
CA PHE A 22 5.92 11.47 -20.56
C PHE A 22 5.66 10.86 -21.93
N ARG A 23 6.72 10.76 -22.73
CA ARG A 23 6.76 9.99 -23.99
C ARG A 23 8.07 9.22 -24.01
N VAL A 24 8.07 8.09 -24.69
CA VAL A 24 9.26 7.26 -24.86
C VAL A 24 9.47 6.96 -26.34
N SER A 25 10.73 6.82 -26.74
CA SER A 25 11.17 6.36 -28.05
C SER A 25 12.18 5.25 -27.86
N ALA A 26 12.27 4.35 -28.84
CA ALA A 26 13.28 3.30 -28.86
C ALA A 26 14.49 3.77 -29.68
N ILE A 27 15.69 3.57 -29.15
CA ILE A 27 16.94 3.81 -29.85
C ILE A 27 17.47 2.46 -30.37
N PHE A 28 17.80 2.41 -31.66
CA PHE A 28 18.41 1.26 -32.32
C PHE A 28 19.57 1.73 -33.22
N PRO A 29 20.47 0.83 -33.69
CA PRO A 29 21.69 1.24 -34.39
C PRO A 29 21.46 2.13 -35.63
N GLN A 30 20.31 2.03 -36.27
CA GLN A 30 19.94 2.78 -37.48
C GLN A 30 19.23 4.11 -37.17
N GLY A 31 18.94 4.43 -35.91
CA GLY A 31 18.30 5.67 -35.51
C GLY A 31 17.30 5.51 -34.36
N GLU A 32 16.43 6.50 -34.23
CA GLU A 32 15.41 6.59 -33.20
C GLU A 32 14.01 6.30 -33.80
N SER A 33 13.17 5.59 -33.06
CA SER A 33 11.79 5.34 -33.47
C SER A 33 10.92 6.60 -33.41
N ALA A 34 9.70 6.50 -33.93
CA ALA A 34 8.65 7.45 -33.55
C ALA A 34 8.45 7.45 -32.02
N VAL A 35 8.06 8.60 -31.47
CA VAL A 35 7.71 8.74 -30.06
C VAL A 35 6.37 8.08 -29.77
N SER A 36 6.22 7.56 -28.55
CA SER A 36 4.96 7.00 -28.06
C SER A 36 3.87 8.07 -27.93
N GLU A 37 2.63 7.61 -27.74
CA GLU A 37 1.56 8.43 -27.19
C GLU A 37 1.95 9.02 -25.82
N ALA A 38 1.35 10.16 -25.48
CA ALA A 38 1.63 10.85 -24.22
C ALA A 38 0.98 10.13 -23.04
N TYR A 39 1.78 9.83 -22.01
CA TYR A 39 1.29 9.47 -20.69
C TYR A 39 1.26 10.71 -19.79
N MET A 40 0.10 10.99 -19.18
CA MET A 40 -0.19 12.28 -18.54
C MET A 40 -0.62 12.17 -17.06
N PRO A 41 0.25 11.68 -16.14
CA PRO A 41 -0.13 11.45 -14.75
C PRO A 41 -0.17 12.74 -13.92
N THR A 42 -0.88 12.71 -12.80
CA THR A 42 -0.84 13.77 -11.78
C THR A 42 -0.22 13.22 -10.50
N ILE A 43 0.50 14.05 -9.74
CA ILE A 43 0.92 13.71 -8.38
C ILE A 43 -0.12 14.29 -7.42
N PRO A 44 -0.82 13.47 -6.62
CA PRO A 44 -1.84 13.98 -5.70
C PRO A 44 -1.23 15.00 -4.75
N ASN A 45 -1.94 16.11 -4.52
CA ASN A 45 -1.54 17.09 -3.51
C ASN A 45 -2.08 16.70 -2.13
N LEU A 46 -1.69 15.50 -1.67
CA LEU A 46 -2.07 14.96 -0.38
C LEU A 46 -0.84 14.86 0.52
N ALA A 47 -0.99 15.17 1.80
CA ALA A 47 0.06 14.93 2.78
C ALA A 47 0.23 13.42 3.00
N LYS A 48 1.48 12.96 3.17
CA LYS A 48 1.76 11.59 3.61
C LYS A 48 1.02 11.34 4.93
N PRO A 49 0.25 10.25 5.08
CA PRO A 49 -0.38 9.91 6.35
C PRO A 49 0.67 9.74 7.47
N SER A 50 0.34 10.22 8.67
CA SER A 50 1.10 9.91 9.88
C SER A 50 1.08 8.41 10.17
N VAL A 51 1.99 7.94 11.03
CA VAL A 51 2.01 6.54 11.48
C VAL A 51 0.65 6.19 12.08
N PRO A 52 -0.02 5.12 11.64
CA PRO A 52 -1.25 4.69 12.26
C PRO A 52 -1.00 4.24 13.70
N THR A 53 -2.05 4.22 14.50
CA THR A 53 -2.06 3.69 15.86
C THR A 53 -3.10 2.60 15.97
N GLY A 54 -3.10 1.82 17.05
CA GLY A 54 -4.02 0.71 17.16
C GLY A 54 -3.91 -0.07 18.45
N LYS A 55 -4.67 -1.15 18.51
CA LYS A 55 -4.65 -2.15 19.60
C LYS A 55 -4.75 -3.55 19.01
N SER A 56 -3.96 -4.46 19.56
CA SER A 56 -4.02 -5.89 19.31
C SER A 56 -4.94 -6.57 20.33
N TYR A 57 -5.62 -7.63 19.89
CA TYR A 57 -6.52 -8.43 20.70
C TYR A 57 -6.27 -9.91 20.40
N THR A 58 -6.22 -10.73 21.45
CA THR A 58 -6.18 -12.20 21.31
C THR A 58 -7.60 -12.77 21.32
N ASN A 59 -7.83 -13.80 20.50
CA ASN A 59 -9.06 -14.58 20.50
C ASN A 59 -8.99 -15.74 21.52
N GLY A 60 -7.84 -15.99 22.15
CA GLY A 60 -7.64 -17.07 23.12
C GLY A 60 -7.41 -18.46 22.51
N ASP A 61 -7.29 -18.55 21.19
CA ASP A 61 -7.15 -19.79 20.42
C ASP A 61 -5.84 -19.83 19.58
N GLY A 62 -4.87 -18.99 19.93
CA GLY A 62 -3.64 -18.82 19.16
C GLY A 62 -3.77 -17.83 17.99
N THR A 63 -4.95 -17.24 17.79
CA THR A 63 -5.18 -16.15 16.82
C THR A 63 -5.58 -14.85 17.52
N GLY A 64 -5.71 -13.78 16.73
CA GLY A 64 -6.11 -12.46 17.19
C GLY A 64 -6.49 -11.54 16.05
N TYR A 65 -6.72 -10.29 16.39
CA TYR A 65 -7.01 -9.21 15.44
C TYR A 65 -6.40 -7.88 15.91
N ILE A 66 -6.32 -6.93 14.98
CA ILE A 66 -5.74 -5.62 15.20
C ILE A 66 -6.76 -4.57 14.75
N ASP A 67 -7.11 -3.68 15.67
CA ASP A 67 -7.83 -2.45 15.36
C ASP A 67 -6.82 -1.35 15.07
N VAL A 68 -6.99 -0.67 13.94
CA VAL A 68 -6.08 0.34 13.40
C VAL A 68 -6.84 1.64 13.19
N GLN A 69 -6.23 2.76 13.54
CA GLN A 69 -6.76 4.11 13.37
C GLN A 69 -5.69 5.09 12.91
N TRP A 70 -6.08 6.13 12.17
CA TRP A 70 -5.18 7.16 11.67
C TRP A 70 -5.86 8.52 11.61
N ASN A 71 -5.06 9.58 11.55
CA ASN A 71 -5.56 10.94 11.36
C ASN A 71 -6.03 11.13 9.92
N PRO A 72 -7.16 11.83 9.68
CA PRO A 72 -7.60 12.14 8.33
C PRO A 72 -6.58 13.03 7.61
N VAL A 73 -6.35 12.75 6.33
CA VAL A 73 -5.57 13.58 5.42
C VAL A 73 -6.53 14.51 4.67
N SER A 74 -6.31 15.82 4.78
CA SER A 74 -7.13 16.82 4.07
C SER A 74 -7.11 16.58 2.56
N GLY A 75 -8.30 16.57 1.94
CA GLY A 75 -8.47 16.33 0.50
C GLY A 75 -8.45 14.86 0.08
N ALA A 76 -8.24 13.91 1.00
CA ALA A 76 -8.35 12.49 0.71
C ALA A 76 -9.83 12.11 0.53
N THR A 77 -10.10 11.23 -0.44
CA THR A 77 -11.43 10.64 -0.66
C THR A 77 -11.48 9.17 -0.25
N GLY A 78 -10.36 8.61 0.21
CA GLY A 78 -10.28 7.28 0.77
C GLY A 78 -8.86 6.86 1.13
N TYR A 79 -8.74 5.66 1.69
CA TYR A 79 -7.49 5.12 2.19
C TYR A 79 -7.29 3.66 1.75
N LYS A 80 -6.03 3.23 1.67
CA LYS A 80 -5.66 1.82 1.62
C LYS A 80 -4.89 1.42 2.87
N ILE A 81 -5.13 0.18 3.31
CA ILE A 81 -4.33 -0.48 4.33
C ILE A 81 -3.32 -1.38 3.63
N TRP A 82 -2.07 -1.31 4.09
CA TRP A 82 -0.96 -2.13 3.63
C TRP A 82 -0.51 -3.05 4.76
N ILE A 83 -0.48 -4.36 4.51
CA ILE A 83 -0.07 -5.39 5.47
C ILE A 83 1.15 -6.11 4.91
N PHE A 84 2.20 -6.25 5.72
CA PHE A 84 3.41 -6.96 5.33
C PHE A 84 3.22 -8.48 5.41
N ASN A 85 3.65 -9.20 4.38
CA ASN A 85 3.50 -10.65 4.27
C ASN A 85 4.82 -11.43 4.50
N GLY A 86 5.89 -10.76 4.93
CA GLY A 86 7.23 -11.35 5.07
C GLY A 86 8.19 -11.01 3.93
N ALA A 87 7.68 -10.64 2.75
CA ALA A 87 8.49 -10.19 1.61
C ALA A 87 8.13 -8.78 1.14
N SER A 88 6.84 -8.47 1.06
CA SER A 88 6.32 -7.21 0.53
C SER A 88 5.06 -6.78 1.27
N TYR A 89 4.63 -5.54 1.06
CA TYR A 89 3.32 -5.10 1.49
C TYR A 89 2.26 -5.45 0.45
N GLU A 90 1.17 -6.05 0.89
CA GLU A 90 -0.06 -6.22 0.13
C GLU A 90 -1.11 -5.21 0.62
N SER A 91 -1.98 -4.74 -0.28
CA SER A 91 -2.92 -3.65 0.05
C SER A 91 -4.38 -4.00 -0.19
N LEU A 92 -5.26 -3.39 0.59
CA LEU A 92 -6.69 -3.33 0.32
C LEU A 92 -7.22 -1.89 0.41
N ASN A 93 -8.25 -1.58 -0.38
CA ASN A 93 -8.97 -0.32 -0.27
C ASN A 93 -10.01 -0.41 0.84
N VAL A 94 -9.96 0.51 1.80
CA VAL A 94 -10.88 0.55 2.96
C VAL A 94 -11.89 1.70 2.87
N GLY A 95 -11.87 2.46 1.78
CA GLY A 95 -12.77 3.59 1.55
C GLY A 95 -12.45 4.81 2.40
N ASN A 96 -13.41 5.71 2.55
CA ASN A 96 -13.26 6.96 3.30
C ASN A 96 -13.53 6.77 4.79
N VAL A 97 -12.64 6.05 5.46
CA VAL A 97 -12.67 5.80 6.90
C VAL A 97 -11.34 6.21 7.53
N THR A 98 -11.34 6.44 8.83
CA THR A 98 -10.13 6.72 9.63
C THR A 98 -9.85 5.66 10.69
N SER A 99 -10.60 4.56 10.64
CA SER A 99 -10.40 3.37 11.44
C SER A 99 -10.80 2.13 10.66
N TRP A 100 -10.15 1.01 10.98
CA TRP A 100 -10.34 -0.27 10.31
C TRP A 100 -9.86 -1.41 11.20
N THR A 101 -10.41 -2.61 11.00
CA THR A 101 -10.07 -3.80 11.80
C THR A 101 -9.79 -5.01 10.93
N THR A 102 -8.85 -5.86 11.35
CA THR A 102 -8.66 -7.19 10.78
C THR A 102 -9.66 -8.23 11.29
N LYS A 103 -10.46 -7.89 12.31
CA LYS A 103 -11.36 -8.84 12.98
C LYS A 103 -12.37 -9.47 12.02
N GLY A 104 -12.37 -10.80 11.99
CA GLY A 104 -13.30 -11.59 11.18
C GLY A 104 -13.06 -11.50 9.67
N LYS A 105 -11.95 -10.89 9.26
CA LYS A 105 -11.66 -10.63 7.84
C LYS A 105 -10.98 -11.78 7.13
N LYS A 106 -10.36 -12.68 7.90
CA LYS A 106 -9.71 -13.88 7.36
C LYS A 106 -8.63 -13.56 6.31
N TYR A 107 -7.78 -12.58 6.60
CA TYR A 107 -6.75 -12.12 5.67
C TYR A 107 -5.46 -12.93 5.71
N TRP A 108 -5.22 -13.70 6.77
CA TRP A 108 -3.97 -14.45 6.90
C TRP A 108 -4.08 -15.79 6.17
N PRO A 109 -3.00 -16.36 5.59
CA PRO A 109 -3.03 -17.74 5.10
C PRO A 109 -3.50 -18.70 6.19
N THR A 110 -4.28 -19.71 5.80
CA THR A 110 -4.67 -20.78 6.74
C THR A 110 -3.46 -21.61 7.18
N PRO A 111 -3.51 -22.30 8.33
CA PRO A 111 -2.40 -23.16 8.76
C PRO A 111 -1.97 -24.18 7.69
N ALA A 112 -2.92 -24.82 7.00
CA ALA A 112 -2.63 -25.76 5.92
C ALA A 112 -1.92 -25.10 4.72
N GLU A 113 -2.24 -23.84 4.41
CA GLU A 113 -1.55 -23.10 3.35
C GLU A 113 -0.15 -22.67 3.78
N VAL A 114 0.04 -22.28 5.04
CA VAL A 114 1.37 -22.00 5.61
C VAL A 114 2.23 -23.26 5.58
N ASP A 115 1.68 -24.42 5.96
CA ASP A 115 2.38 -25.72 5.87
C ASP A 115 2.75 -26.07 4.42
N ALA A 116 1.96 -25.62 3.44
CA ALA A 116 2.22 -25.76 2.02
C ALA A 116 3.18 -24.70 1.45
N GLY A 117 3.77 -23.84 2.28
CA GLY A 117 4.74 -22.82 1.87
C GLY A 117 4.13 -21.48 1.42
N ARG A 118 2.82 -21.26 1.63
CA ARG A 118 2.18 -19.99 1.27
C ARG A 118 2.55 -18.89 2.27
N TYR A 119 2.74 -17.68 1.74
CA TYR A 119 2.86 -16.46 2.53
C TYR A 119 1.97 -15.30 2.03
N GLN A 120 1.37 -15.43 0.83
CA GLN A 120 0.50 -14.41 0.24
C GLN A 120 -0.84 -14.31 0.97
N LEU A 121 -1.25 -13.09 1.30
CA LEU A 121 -2.45 -12.80 2.09
C LEU A 121 -3.75 -13.00 1.30
N HIS A 122 -4.85 -13.20 2.02
CA HIS A 122 -6.21 -13.37 1.52
C HIS A 122 -7.01 -12.06 1.50
N LEU A 123 -6.40 -10.95 1.05
CA LEU A 123 -7.01 -9.62 1.14
C LEU A 123 -8.29 -9.44 0.30
N ASN A 124 -8.49 -10.29 -0.71
CA ASN A 124 -9.54 -10.10 -1.73
C ASN A 124 -10.54 -11.27 -1.83
N ASP A 125 -10.41 -12.32 -1.01
CA ASP A 125 -11.27 -13.51 -1.14
C ASP A 125 -11.85 -14.03 0.19
N SER A 126 -11.40 -13.51 1.33
CA SER A 126 -11.84 -13.94 2.67
C SER A 126 -11.74 -15.46 2.92
N ARG A 127 -10.83 -16.15 2.21
CA ARG A 127 -10.61 -17.60 2.35
C ARG A 127 -9.57 -17.99 3.39
N GLY A 128 -8.93 -17.00 4.00
CA GLY A 128 -7.86 -17.22 4.96
C GLY A 128 -8.34 -17.53 6.38
N ALA A 129 -7.46 -17.22 7.34
CA ALA A 129 -7.66 -17.30 8.77
C ALA A 129 -7.50 -15.93 9.44
N GLU A 130 -7.89 -15.84 10.70
CA GLU A 130 -7.52 -14.71 11.56
C GLU A 130 -6.00 -14.66 11.75
N LEU A 131 -5.49 -13.51 12.19
CA LEU A 131 -4.06 -13.29 12.35
C LEU A 131 -3.52 -14.23 13.44
N PRO A 132 -2.46 -15.01 13.20
CA PRO A 132 -1.82 -15.80 14.25
C PRO A 132 -1.17 -14.88 15.28
N VAL A 133 -1.10 -15.32 16.54
CA VAL A 133 -0.31 -14.59 17.57
C VAL A 133 1.17 -14.52 17.16
N ASP A 134 1.65 -15.53 16.44
CA ASP A 134 3.01 -15.57 15.89
C ASP A 134 2.98 -15.67 14.34
N PRO A 135 3.26 -14.56 13.63
CA PRO A 135 3.32 -14.56 12.16
C PRO A 135 4.62 -15.14 11.58
N SER A 136 5.61 -15.51 12.41
CA SER A 136 6.94 -15.92 11.93
C SER A 136 6.90 -17.09 10.96
N TRP A 137 6.02 -18.08 11.20
CA TRP A 137 5.82 -19.22 10.30
C TRP A 137 5.46 -18.80 8.87
N THR A 138 4.62 -17.78 8.74
CA THR A 138 4.25 -17.23 7.43
C THR A 138 5.41 -16.45 6.81
N TYR A 139 6.17 -15.71 7.61
CA TYR A 139 7.33 -14.97 7.12
C TYR A 139 8.50 -15.87 6.72
N ALA A 140 8.68 -17.01 7.38
CA ALA A 140 9.70 -18.01 7.03
C ALA A 140 9.49 -18.51 5.60
N ASN A 141 8.24 -18.74 5.19
CA ASN A 141 7.89 -19.12 3.81
C ASN A 141 8.26 -18.07 2.76
N ALA A 142 8.40 -16.80 3.15
CA ALA A 142 8.76 -15.72 2.23
C ALA A 142 10.25 -15.75 1.81
N GLY A 143 11.10 -16.52 2.49
CA GLY A 143 12.52 -16.68 2.15
C GLY A 143 13.34 -15.39 2.29
N THR A 144 12.94 -14.50 3.21
CA THR A 144 13.62 -13.23 3.45
C THR A 144 14.23 -13.19 4.85
N ARG A 145 14.98 -12.12 5.15
CA ARG A 145 15.53 -11.86 6.50
C ARG A 145 14.48 -11.75 7.63
N TYR A 146 13.19 -11.74 7.31
CA TYR A 146 12.09 -11.56 8.27
C TYR A 146 11.55 -12.89 8.82
N GLU A 147 12.14 -14.03 8.45
CA GLU A 147 11.73 -15.38 8.86
C GLU A 147 11.47 -15.57 10.37
N ASN A 148 12.22 -14.89 11.24
CA ASN A 148 12.08 -15.00 12.70
C ASN A 148 11.31 -13.83 13.32
N SER A 149 10.64 -13.01 12.50
CA SER A 149 9.94 -11.84 12.99
C SER A 149 8.56 -12.18 13.52
N THR A 150 8.25 -11.66 14.70
CA THR A 150 6.95 -11.85 15.36
C THR A 150 6.06 -10.61 15.32
N ASN A 151 6.57 -9.48 14.80
CA ASN A 151 5.78 -8.26 14.68
C ASN A 151 4.90 -8.29 13.42
N TYR A 152 3.74 -7.65 13.51
CA TYR A 152 3.02 -7.21 12.32
C TYR A 152 3.55 -5.86 11.86
N TRP A 153 3.42 -5.58 10.56
CA TRP A 153 3.67 -4.25 10.01
C TRP A 153 2.48 -3.78 9.19
N ILE A 154 1.86 -2.70 9.65
CA ILE A 154 0.70 -2.10 9.00
C ILE A 154 1.04 -0.65 8.62
N ARG A 155 0.69 -0.26 7.39
CA ARG A 155 0.83 1.11 6.89
C ARG A 155 -0.48 1.58 6.25
N VAL A 156 -0.62 2.90 6.11
CA VAL A 156 -1.78 3.54 5.47
C VAL A 156 -1.31 4.45 4.36
N SER A 157 -1.99 4.44 3.21
CA SER A 157 -1.89 5.49 2.19
C SER A 157 -3.25 6.17 2.02
N ALA A 158 -3.22 7.44 1.64
CA ALA A 158 -4.41 8.21 1.29
C ALA A 158 -4.49 8.36 -0.22
N TYR A 159 -5.70 8.40 -0.77
CA TYR A 159 -5.91 8.67 -2.19
C TYR A 159 -7.03 9.67 -2.43
N ASN A 160 -6.97 10.30 -3.59
CA ASN A 160 -8.07 11.05 -4.18
C ASN A 160 -8.12 10.81 -5.70
N SER A 161 -8.95 11.57 -6.43
CA SER A 161 -9.06 11.46 -7.88
C SER A 161 -7.77 11.74 -8.65
N GLN A 162 -6.77 12.38 -8.02
CA GLN A 162 -5.47 12.70 -8.62
C GLN A 162 -4.41 11.63 -8.40
N GLY A 163 -4.65 10.65 -7.52
CA GLY A 163 -3.73 9.55 -7.24
C GLY A 163 -3.64 9.20 -5.75
N GLU A 164 -2.60 8.43 -5.41
CA GLU A 164 -2.34 7.91 -4.07
C GLU A 164 -1.02 8.44 -3.49
N THR A 165 -0.96 8.66 -2.18
CA THR A 165 0.28 9.02 -1.48
C THR A 165 1.22 7.83 -1.38
N VAL A 166 2.50 8.10 -1.12
CA VAL A 166 3.33 7.07 -0.45
C VAL A 166 2.67 6.67 0.88
N PHE A 167 2.84 5.42 1.28
CA PHE A 167 2.30 4.94 2.56
C PHE A 167 3.04 5.57 3.76
N SER A 168 2.40 5.57 4.92
CA SER A 168 2.93 6.01 6.22
C SER A 168 4.18 5.24 6.64
N GLU A 169 4.85 5.67 7.72
CA GLU A 169 5.72 4.71 8.44
C GLU A 169 4.91 3.55 9.03
N ALA A 170 5.59 2.44 9.33
CA ALA A 170 4.94 1.23 9.83
C ALA A 170 4.51 1.37 11.28
N TYR A 171 3.25 1.06 11.54
CA TYR A 171 2.77 0.67 12.86
C TYR A 171 3.16 -0.79 13.10
N MET A 172 3.80 -1.03 14.25
CA MET A 172 4.25 -2.35 14.68
C MET A 172 3.54 -2.70 16.00
N PRO A 173 2.32 -3.25 15.94
CA PRO A 173 1.62 -3.70 17.14
C PRO A 173 2.43 -4.82 17.80
N ARG A 174 2.49 -4.76 19.12
CA ARG A 174 3.03 -5.82 19.98
C ARG A 174 1.90 -6.65 20.57
#